data_AF-A0A2V2YDW1-F1
#
_entry.id   AF-A0A2V2YDW1-F1
#
_cell.length_a   1.000
_cell.length_b   1.000
_cell.length_c   1.000
_cell.angle_alpha   90.00
_cell.angle_beta   90.00
_cell.angle_gamma   90.00
#
_symmetry.space_group_name_H-M   'P 1'
#
loop_
_entity.id
_entity.type
_entity.pdbx_description
1 polymer ?
#
loop_
_entity_poly.entity_id
_entity_poly.type
_entity_poly.pdbx_seq_one_letter_code
_entity_poly.pdbx_strand_id
1 'polypeptide(L)'
;GHYNAGHYNAGHYNAGHYNAGHYNAGHYNAGHYNAGNRNAGHYNAGHYNAGHYNAGDFNSCNYSSGSFCSVEPEFLLFNKPSPITREDFTSSRAYYLCRRLSVVDDEGNKIEYKQAWSNLWNSLDNDQKICIQSMPNFDAAVFEEITGIQV
;
A
#
# COMPACT_ATOMS: atom_id res chain seq x y z
N GLY A 1 23.12 -15.19 -19.44
CA GLY A 1 24.09 -14.18 -19.91
C GLY A 1 23.87 -12.90 -19.14
N HIS A 2 24.91 -12.07 -19.02
CA HIS A 2 24.75 -10.68 -18.61
C HIS A 2 24.80 -9.84 -19.88
N TYR A 3 23.74 -9.09 -20.17
CA TYR A 3 23.59 -8.20 -21.33
C TYR A 3 23.46 -8.90 -22.69
N ASN A 4 22.23 -9.31 -23.04
CA ASN A 4 21.91 -9.70 -24.41
C ASN A 4 20.86 -8.77 -25.01
N ALA A 5 21.02 -8.40 -26.29
CA ALA A 5 19.97 -7.74 -27.07
C ALA A 5 19.32 -8.76 -28.01
N GLY A 6 17.99 -8.85 -28.00
CA GLY A 6 17.25 -9.76 -28.86
C GLY A 6 16.08 -10.44 -28.15
N HIS A 7 15.62 -11.55 -28.72
CA HIS A 7 14.47 -12.29 -28.20
C HIS A 7 14.91 -13.55 -27.45
N TYR A 8 14.10 -14.00 -26.48
CA TYR A 8 14.25 -15.30 -25.80
C TYR A 8 15.56 -15.48 -25.01
N ASN A 9 16.10 -14.40 -24.46
CA ASN A 9 17.30 -14.47 -23.63
C ASN A 9 16.98 -14.86 -22.19
N ALA A 10 17.86 -15.62 -21.57
CA ALA A 10 17.83 -15.89 -20.13
C ALA A 10 19.01 -15.20 -19.41
N GLY A 11 18.72 -14.54 -18.29
CA GLY A 11 19.71 -13.93 -17.41
C GLY A 11 19.37 -12.50 -17.02
N HIS A 12 20.40 -11.69 -16.81
CA HIS A 12 20.24 -10.32 -16.32
C HIS A 12 20.50 -9.30 -17.42
N TYR A 13 19.80 -8.17 -17.35
CA TYR A 13 20.04 -6.99 -18.19
C TYR A 13 19.85 -7.22 -19.70
N ASN A 14 18.83 -7.99 -20.09
CA ASN A 14 18.56 -8.21 -21.52
C ASN A 14 17.65 -7.12 -22.08
N ALA A 15 17.90 -6.69 -23.31
CA ALA A 15 17.02 -5.81 -24.07
C ALA A 15 16.28 -6.62 -25.15
N GLY A 16 14.98 -6.38 -25.34
CA GLY A 16 14.16 -7.05 -26.35
C GLY A 16 12.96 -7.80 -25.74
N HIS A 17 12.44 -8.80 -26.44
CA HIS A 17 11.17 -9.42 -26.07
C HIS A 17 11.32 -10.87 -25.60
N TYR A 18 10.39 -11.34 -24.77
CA TYR A 18 10.34 -12.74 -24.31
C TYR A 18 11.59 -13.18 -23.52
N ASN A 19 12.25 -12.27 -22.83
CA ASN A 19 13.41 -12.57 -22.00
C ASN A 19 12.98 -13.04 -20.61
N ALA A 20 13.73 -13.98 -20.02
CA ALA A 20 13.55 -14.46 -18.66
C ALA A 20 14.69 -14.00 -17.76
N GLY A 21 14.38 -13.51 -16.57
CA GLY A 21 15.35 -13.11 -15.54
C GLY A 21 15.11 -11.69 -15.04
N HIS A 22 16.18 -10.97 -14.66
CA HIS A 22 16.04 -9.69 -13.96
C HIS A 22 16.55 -8.51 -14.79
N TYR A 23 15.97 -7.33 -14.55
CA TYR A 23 16.42 -6.06 -15.14
C TYR A 23 16.35 -6.04 -16.67
N ASN A 24 15.37 -6.72 -17.27
CA ASN A 24 15.21 -6.72 -18.72
C ASN A 24 14.40 -5.51 -19.20
N ALA A 25 14.76 -4.95 -20.34
CA ALA A 25 14.01 -3.88 -21.01
C ALA A 25 13.31 -4.43 -22.26
N GLY A 26 12.02 -4.14 -22.43
CA GLY A 26 11.21 -4.59 -23.57
C GLY A 26 9.93 -5.31 -23.12
N HIS A 27 9.32 -6.08 -24.03
CA HIS A 27 7.97 -6.60 -23.82
C HIS A 27 7.93 -8.11 -23.59
N TYR A 28 6.91 -8.59 -22.87
CA TYR A 28 6.70 -10.02 -22.60
C TYR A 28 7.83 -10.71 -21.85
N ASN A 29 8.57 -9.96 -21.04
CA ASN A 29 9.64 -10.50 -20.22
C ASN A 29 9.08 -11.12 -18.93
N ALA A 30 9.69 -12.22 -18.48
CA ALA A 30 9.35 -12.90 -17.24
C ALA A 30 10.45 -12.68 -16.19
N GLY A 31 10.08 -12.35 -14.96
CA GLY A 31 11.00 -12.18 -13.83
C GLY A 31 10.84 -10.82 -13.14
N HIS A 32 11.91 -10.27 -12.57
CA HIS A 32 11.80 -9.11 -11.68
C HIS A 32 12.47 -7.87 -12.26
N TYR A 33 11.95 -6.70 -11.89
CA TYR A 33 12.53 -5.39 -12.24
C TYR A 33 12.63 -5.15 -13.75
N ASN A 34 11.69 -5.68 -14.54
CA ASN A 34 11.67 -5.48 -15.98
C ASN A 34 10.96 -4.17 -16.35
N ALA A 35 11.48 -3.45 -17.32
CA ALA A 35 10.86 -2.24 -17.88
C ALA A 35 10.23 -2.54 -19.25
N GLY A 36 8.99 -2.10 -19.46
CA GLY A 36 8.22 -2.30 -20.70
C GLY A 36 6.84 -2.91 -20.45
N ASN A 37 6.17 -3.33 -21.52
CA ASN A 37 4.76 -3.74 -21.46
C ASN A 37 4.58 -5.27 -21.45
N ARG A 38 3.50 -5.74 -20.81
CA ARG A 38 3.09 -7.16 -20.79
C ARG A 38 4.11 -8.10 -20.16
N ASN A 39 4.90 -7.60 -19.22
CA ASN A 39 5.86 -8.38 -18.44
C ASN A 39 5.15 -9.12 -17.30
N ALA A 40 5.64 -10.31 -16.97
CA ALA A 40 5.14 -11.14 -15.87
C ALA A 40 6.17 -11.22 -14.74
N GLY A 41 5.76 -10.98 -13.50
CA GLY A 41 6.60 -11.09 -12.31
C GLY A 41 6.48 -9.88 -11.39
N HIS A 42 7.55 -9.56 -10.65
CA HIS A 42 7.46 -8.54 -9.59
C HIS A 42 8.27 -7.28 -9.92
N TYR A 43 7.78 -6.14 -9.45
CA TYR A 43 8.48 -4.84 -9.56
C TYR A 43 8.76 -4.40 -11.01
N ASN A 44 7.89 -4.78 -11.94
CA ASN A 44 7.99 -4.37 -13.33
C ASN A 44 7.39 -2.96 -13.53
N ALA A 45 8.00 -2.17 -14.41
CA ALA A 45 7.53 -0.84 -14.77
C ALA A 45 7.02 -0.83 -16.22
N GLY A 46 5.83 -0.26 -16.45
CA GLY A 46 5.18 -0.17 -17.77
C GLY A 46 3.74 -0.66 -17.74
N HIS A 47 3.15 -0.89 -18.91
CA HIS A 47 1.72 -1.16 -19.04
C HIS A 47 1.39 -2.65 -19.17
N TYR A 48 0.19 -3.04 -18.71
CA TYR A 48 -0.35 -4.40 -18.86
C TYR A 48 0.53 -5.50 -18.24
N ASN A 49 1.31 -5.17 -17.21
CA ASN A 49 2.13 -6.13 -16.49
C ASN A 49 1.28 -6.97 -15.52
N ALA A 50 1.72 -8.20 -15.27
CA ALA A 50 1.10 -9.15 -14.33
C ALA A 50 2.07 -9.55 -13.22
N GLY A 51 1.57 -9.97 -12.06
CA GLY A 51 2.36 -10.37 -10.88
C GLY A 51 2.10 -9.53 -9.62
N HIS A 52 3.12 -8.88 -9.05
CA HIS A 52 2.94 -8.03 -7.84
C HIS A 52 3.85 -6.79 -7.87
N TYR A 53 3.40 -5.69 -7.25
CA TYR A 53 4.20 -4.47 -7.07
C TYR A 53 4.66 -3.82 -8.38
N ASN A 54 3.86 -3.91 -9.44
CA ASN A 54 4.19 -3.31 -10.73
C ASN A 54 3.74 -1.85 -10.78
N ALA A 55 4.52 -1.00 -11.46
CA ALA A 55 4.22 0.40 -11.66
C ALA A 55 3.78 0.66 -13.12
N GLY A 56 2.79 1.50 -13.34
CA GLY A 56 2.24 1.85 -14.66
C GLY A 56 0.78 1.45 -14.84
N ASP A 57 0.20 1.81 -15.98
CA ASP A 57 -1.24 1.69 -16.20
C ASP A 57 -1.68 0.31 -16.72
N PHE A 58 -2.94 -0.05 -16.47
CA PHE A 58 -3.57 -1.30 -16.95
C PHE A 58 -2.92 -2.59 -16.43
N ASN A 59 -2.21 -2.50 -15.32
CA ASN A 59 -1.57 -3.64 -14.69
C ASN A 59 -2.63 -4.53 -13.99
N SER A 60 -2.53 -5.85 -14.18
CA SER A 60 -3.42 -6.83 -13.54
C SER A 60 -2.68 -7.53 -12.41
N CYS A 61 -2.42 -6.82 -11.32
CA CYS A 61 -1.65 -7.34 -10.19
C CYS A 61 -1.88 -6.62 -8.86
N ASN A 62 -1.65 -7.37 -7.76
CA ASN A 62 -1.74 -6.88 -6.39
C ASN A 62 -0.65 -5.83 -6.11
N TYR A 63 -1.03 -4.78 -5.37
CA TYR A 63 -0.16 -3.68 -4.95
C TYR A 63 0.46 -2.88 -6.10
N SER A 64 -0.21 -2.81 -7.24
CA SER A 64 0.23 -1.99 -8.37
C SER A 64 -0.06 -0.51 -8.15
N SER A 65 0.82 0.35 -8.67
CA SER A 65 0.62 1.80 -8.69
C SER A 65 0.45 2.29 -10.12
N GLY A 66 -0.67 2.95 -10.42
CA GLY A 66 -1.00 3.43 -11.76
C GLY A 66 -2.50 3.49 -12.02
N SER A 67 -2.90 3.92 -13.21
CA SER A 67 -4.31 4.04 -13.62
C SER A 67 -4.84 2.72 -14.19
N PHE A 68 -6.14 2.48 -14.09
CA PHE A 68 -6.81 1.29 -14.67
C PHE A 68 -6.24 -0.07 -14.25
N CYS A 69 -5.64 -0.16 -13.05
CA CYS A 69 -5.21 -1.45 -12.52
C CYS A 69 -6.45 -2.29 -12.18
N SER A 70 -6.50 -3.54 -12.65
CA SER A 70 -7.69 -4.38 -12.57
C SER A 70 -7.81 -5.22 -11.30
N VAL A 71 -6.82 -5.13 -10.41
CA VAL A 71 -6.83 -5.84 -9.12
C VAL A 71 -6.66 -4.82 -8.01
N GLU A 72 -7.67 -4.67 -7.17
CA GLU A 72 -7.62 -3.83 -5.98
C GLU A 72 -6.80 -4.54 -4.89
N PRO A 73 -5.79 -3.89 -4.29
CA PRO A 73 -5.05 -4.49 -3.19
C PRO A 73 -5.97 -4.72 -1.99
N GLU A 74 -5.74 -5.81 -1.26
CA GLU A 74 -6.47 -6.11 -0.03
C GLU A 74 -6.31 -4.96 0.98
N PHE A 75 -7.44 -4.39 1.41
CA PHE A 75 -7.46 -3.32 2.40
C PHE A 75 -7.30 -3.92 3.80
N LEU A 76 -6.24 -3.52 4.52
CA LEU A 76 -5.97 -3.98 5.87
C LEU A 76 -6.39 -2.92 6.89
N LEU A 77 -7.02 -3.37 7.97
CA LEU A 77 -7.30 -2.57 9.16
C LEU A 77 -6.80 -3.36 10.37
N PHE A 78 -5.95 -2.73 11.20
CA PHE A 78 -5.24 -3.41 12.31
C PHE A 78 -4.47 -4.66 11.87
N ASN A 79 -3.69 -4.56 10.80
CA ASN A 79 -2.85 -5.63 10.24
C ASN A 79 -3.60 -6.91 9.81
N LYS A 80 -4.92 -6.84 9.64
CA LYS A 80 -5.77 -7.95 9.19
C LYS A 80 -6.63 -7.52 7.99
N PRO A 81 -6.97 -8.44 7.07
CA PRO A 81 -7.94 -8.19 6.01
C PRO A 81 -9.22 -7.57 6.56
N SER A 82 -9.55 -6.38 6.05
CA SER A 82 -10.73 -5.65 6.48
C SER A 82 -11.99 -6.24 5.83
N PRO A 83 -13.08 -6.43 6.59
CA PRO A 83 -14.37 -6.83 6.02
C PRO A 83 -15.09 -5.67 5.32
N ILE A 84 -14.64 -4.43 5.50
CA ILE A 84 -15.15 -3.23 4.81
C ILE A 84 -14.16 -2.77 3.75
N THR A 85 -14.65 -2.07 2.72
CA THR A 85 -13.77 -1.51 1.67
C THR A 85 -13.02 -0.27 2.16
N ARG A 86 -12.02 0.17 1.39
CA ARG A 86 -11.32 1.43 1.68
C ARG A 86 -12.26 2.63 1.60
N GLU A 87 -13.19 2.62 0.64
CA GLU A 87 -14.20 3.67 0.47
C GLU A 87 -15.13 3.76 1.69
N ASP A 88 -15.64 2.62 2.15
CA ASP A 88 -16.46 2.52 3.37
C ASP A 88 -15.71 3.08 4.58
N PHE A 89 -14.44 2.71 4.74
CA PHE A 89 -13.62 3.21 5.84
C PHE A 89 -13.43 4.73 5.75
N THR A 90 -13.07 5.27 4.57
CA THR A 90 -12.86 6.72 4.39
C THR A 90 -14.13 7.56 4.55
N SER A 91 -15.30 6.94 4.39
CA SER A 91 -16.60 7.57 4.60
C SER A 91 -17.12 7.38 6.04
N SER A 92 -16.42 6.59 6.86
CA SER A 92 -16.85 6.26 8.23
C SER A 92 -16.59 7.40 9.23
N ARG A 93 -17.41 7.48 10.27
CA ARG A 93 -17.22 8.41 11.40
C ARG A 93 -15.84 8.21 12.07
N ALA A 94 -15.38 6.97 12.20
CA ALA A 94 -14.09 6.66 12.79
C ALA A 94 -12.92 7.29 12.01
N TYR A 95 -12.95 7.23 10.68
CA TYR A 95 -11.95 7.89 9.84
C TYR A 95 -11.93 9.41 10.04
N TYR A 96 -13.09 10.06 10.09
CA TYR A 96 -13.17 11.50 10.35
C TYR A 96 -12.62 11.88 11.74
N LEU A 97 -12.83 11.04 12.76
CA LEU A 97 -12.25 11.25 14.09
C LEU A 97 -10.73 11.12 14.06
N CYS A 98 -10.20 10.04 13.46
CA CYS A 98 -8.76 9.82 13.33
C CYS A 98 -8.07 10.91 12.49
N ARG A 99 -8.75 11.51 11.51
CA ARG A 99 -8.22 12.60 10.67
C ARG A 99 -8.00 13.91 11.44
N ARG A 100 -8.54 14.05 12.65
CA ARG A 100 -8.28 15.18 13.55
C ARG A 100 -6.93 15.10 14.23
N LEU A 101 -6.17 14.01 14.06
CA LEU A 101 -4.85 13.85 14.64
C LEU A 101 -3.91 14.96 14.14
N SER A 102 -3.40 15.77 15.07
CA SER A 102 -2.38 16.78 14.79
C SER A 102 -1.06 16.36 15.41
N VAL A 103 0.00 16.32 14.59
CA VAL A 103 1.38 16.10 15.05
C VAL A 103 2.14 17.41 15.27
N VAL A 104 1.39 18.52 15.38
CA VAL A 104 1.92 19.82 15.79
C VAL A 104 1.12 20.36 16.97
N ASP A 105 1.78 21.09 17.86
CA ASP A 105 1.15 21.85 18.93
C ASP A 105 0.53 23.16 18.42
N ASP A 106 -0.08 23.94 19.32
CA ASP A 106 -0.77 25.19 18.99
C ASP A 106 0.21 26.28 18.50
N GLU A 107 1.48 26.17 18.86
CA GLU A 107 2.58 27.01 18.39
C GLU A 107 3.19 26.53 17.06
N GLY A 108 2.76 25.39 16.54
CA GLY A 108 3.22 24.79 15.28
C GLY A 108 4.50 23.95 15.40
N ASN A 109 4.99 23.68 16.61
CA ASN A 109 6.12 22.77 16.83
C ASN A 109 5.68 21.32 16.67
N LYS A 110 6.57 20.50 16.11
CA LYS A 110 6.33 19.06 15.97
C LYS A 110 6.27 18.38 17.33
N ILE A 111 5.23 17.58 17.55
CA ILE A 111 5.09 16.72 18.72
C ILE A 111 5.25 15.24 18.36
N GLU A 112 5.55 14.43 19.37
CA GLU A 112 5.68 12.98 19.22
C GLU A 112 4.35 12.32 18.80
N TYR A 113 4.43 11.25 18.01
CA TYR A 113 3.23 10.59 17.46
C TYR A 113 2.30 10.05 18.53
N LYS A 114 2.84 9.42 19.59
CA LYS A 114 2.05 8.93 20.72
C LYS A 114 1.44 10.07 21.54
N GLN A 115 2.12 11.22 21.63
CA GLN A 115 1.57 12.41 22.27
C GLN A 115 0.40 12.99 21.48
N ALA A 116 0.51 13.05 20.15
CA ALA A 116 -0.58 13.47 19.27
C ALA A 116 -1.84 12.60 19.47
N TRP A 117 -1.66 11.28 19.57
CA TRP A 117 -2.76 10.34 19.85
C TRP A 117 -3.36 10.56 21.23
N SER A 118 -2.54 10.74 22.26
CA SER A 118 -3.01 11.06 23.61
C SER A 118 -3.85 12.34 23.63
N ASN A 119 -3.38 13.41 22.97
CA ASN A 119 -4.13 14.67 22.84
C ASN A 119 -5.47 14.47 22.14
N LEU A 120 -5.48 13.75 21.00
CA LEU A 120 -6.71 13.42 20.28
C LEU A 120 -7.66 12.64 21.18
N TRP A 121 -7.21 11.54 21.78
CA TRP A 121 -8.03 10.65 22.60
C TRP A 121 -8.67 11.36 23.80
N ASN A 122 -7.92 12.24 24.46
CA ASN A 122 -8.43 13.03 25.58
C ASN A 122 -9.47 14.08 25.13
N SER A 123 -9.44 14.52 23.87
CA SER A 123 -10.45 15.41 23.29
C SER A 123 -11.75 14.71 22.86
N LEU A 124 -11.78 13.37 22.84
CA LEU A 124 -12.94 12.59 22.42
C LEU A 124 -13.90 12.33 23.59
N ASP A 125 -15.20 12.46 23.32
CA ASP A 125 -16.25 11.97 24.20
C ASP A 125 -16.34 10.42 24.18
N ASN A 126 -17.13 9.85 25.09
CA ASN A 126 -17.27 8.39 25.21
C ASN A 126 -17.82 7.73 23.95
N ASP A 127 -18.77 8.36 23.26
CA ASP A 127 -19.37 7.82 22.04
C ASP A 127 -18.35 7.82 20.88
N GLN A 128 -17.49 8.84 20.82
CA GLN A 128 -16.39 8.93 19.86
C GLN A 128 -15.33 7.87 20.12
N LYS A 129 -14.98 7.62 21.39
CA LYS A 129 -14.06 6.54 21.79
C LYS A 129 -14.63 5.16 21.42
N ILE A 130 -15.92 4.93 21.70
CA ILE A 130 -16.63 3.71 21.31
C ILE A 130 -16.65 3.56 19.78
N CYS A 131 -16.82 4.66 19.03
CA CYS A 131 -16.80 4.65 17.58
C CYS A 131 -15.44 4.18 17.01
N ILE A 132 -14.33 4.57 17.63
CA ILE A 132 -12.98 4.12 17.25
C ILE A 132 -12.79 2.63 17.62
N GLN A 133 -13.21 2.24 18.82
CA GLN A 133 -13.09 0.84 19.28
C GLN A 133 -14.01 -0.13 18.53
N SER A 134 -15.08 0.38 17.91
CA SER A 134 -16.00 -0.41 17.07
C SER A 134 -15.51 -0.60 15.63
N MET A 135 -14.30 -0.13 15.28
CA MET A 135 -13.74 -0.36 13.95
C MET A 135 -13.54 -1.86 13.67
N PRO A 136 -13.67 -2.30 12.42
CA PRO A 136 -13.36 -3.69 12.07
C PRO A 136 -11.94 -4.07 12.45
N ASN A 137 -11.75 -5.30 12.92
CA ASN A 137 -10.48 -5.84 13.39
C ASN A 137 -9.83 -5.08 14.56
N PHE A 138 -10.57 -4.20 15.24
CA PHE A 138 -10.04 -3.50 16.41
C PHE A 138 -9.47 -4.49 17.43
N ASP A 139 -8.25 -4.21 17.86
CA ASP A 139 -7.51 -5.00 18.83
C ASP A 139 -6.85 -4.02 19.79
N ALA A 140 -7.17 -4.14 21.09
CA ALA A 140 -6.71 -3.19 22.10
C ALA A 140 -5.18 -3.20 22.25
N ALA A 141 -4.52 -4.35 22.09
CA ALA A 141 -3.08 -4.46 22.21
C ALA A 141 -2.38 -3.82 20.99
N VAL A 142 -2.89 -4.06 19.78
CA VAL A 142 -2.37 -3.40 18.56
C VAL A 142 -2.63 -1.89 18.62
N PHE A 143 -3.79 -1.47 19.11
CA PHE A 143 -4.12 -0.07 19.31
C PHE A 143 -3.16 0.60 20.31
N GLU A 144 -2.88 -0.03 21.44
CA GLU A 144 -1.89 0.44 22.42
C GLU A 144 -0.48 0.50 21.82
N GLU A 145 -0.06 -0.49 21.05
CA GLU A 145 1.26 -0.51 20.40
C GLU A 145 1.44 0.73 19.51
N ILE A 146 0.44 1.01 18.66
CA ILE A 146 0.41 2.12 17.70
C ILE A 146 0.30 3.47 18.41
N THR A 147 -0.63 3.60 19.36
CA THR A 147 -1.05 4.90 19.89
C THR A 147 -0.46 5.22 21.26
N GLY A 148 -0.08 4.20 22.04
CA GLY A 148 0.28 4.30 23.45
C GLY A 148 -0.92 4.38 24.40
N ILE A 149 -2.15 4.20 23.91
CA ILE A 149 -3.38 4.31 24.71
C ILE A 149 -3.88 2.92 25.09
N GLN A 150 -4.05 2.70 26.39
CA GLN A 150 -4.74 1.53 26.93
C GLN A 150 -6.24 1.82 27.00
N VAL A 151 -7.04 0.88 26.47
CA VAL A 151 -8.52 0.96 26.41
C VAL A 151 -9.18 -0.26 26.99
#